data_AF-A0A329WVB7-F1
#
_entry.id   AF-A0A329WVB7-F1
#
_cell.length_a   1.000
_cell.length_b   1.000
_cell.length_c   1.000
_cell.angle_alpha   90.00
_cell.angle_beta   90.00
_cell.angle_gamma   90.00
#
_symmetry.space_group_name_H-M   'P 1'
#
loop_
_entity.id
_entity.type
_entity.pdbx_description
1 polymer ?
#
loop_
_entity_poly.entity_id
_entity_poly.type
_entity_poly.pdbx_seq_one_letter_code
_entity_poly.pdbx_strand_id
1 'polypeptide(L)' 'MKIFITDEQKAELEHLHHTCRDKRECDRIKAVLLASEGW' A
#
# COMPACT_ATOMS: atom_id res chain seq x y z
N MET A 1 -4.69 -12.76 5.23
CA MET A 1 -5.85 -12.42 4.37
C MET A 1 -5.27 -11.90 3.08
N LYS A 2 -5.59 -12.51 1.93
CA LYS A 2 -5.10 -12.00 0.65
C LYS A 2 -6.07 -10.93 0.15
N ILE A 3 -5.63 -9.68 0.16
CA ILE A 3 -6.40 -8.57 -0.39
C ILE A 3 -6.06 -8.43 -1.86
N PHE A 4 -7.08 -8.46 -2.70
CA PHE A 4 -6.93 -8.25 -4.13
C PHE A 4 -7.11 -6.76 -4.39
N ILE A 5 -6.02 -6.12 -4.80
CA ILE A 5 -6.01 -4.75 -5.32
C ILE A 5 -5.70 -4.81 -6.81
N THR A 6 -6.26 -3.90 -7.60
CA THR A 6 -5.92 -3.77 -9.01
C THR A 6 -4.53 -3.16 -9.17
N ASP A 7 -3.92 -3.32 -10.33
CA ASP A 7 -2.62 -2.70 -10.63
C ASP A 7 -2.66 -1.16 -10.51
N GLU A 8 -3.79 -0.55 -10.88
CA GLU A 8 -4.03 0.89 -10.72
C GLU A 8 -4.07 1.31 -9.24
N GLN A 9 -4.77 0.54 -8.39
CA GLN A 9 -4.81 0.77 -6.95
C GLN A 9 -3.43 0.60 -6.32
N LYS A 10 -2.65 -0.40 -6.78
CA LYS A 10 -1.28 -0.62 -6.32
C LYS A 10 -0.40 0.59 -6.65
N ALA A 11 -0.44 1.07 -7.89
CA ALA A 11 0.33 2.23 -8.31
C ALA A 11 -0.04 3.51 -7.54
N GLU A 12 -1.33 3.73 -7.27
CA GLU A 12 -1.79 4.86 -6.45
C GLU A 12 -1.28 4.76 -5.00
N LEU A 13 -1.37 3.58 -4.38
CA LEU A 13 -0.86 3.34 -3.04
C LEU A 13 0.67 3.54 -2.97
N GLU A 14 1.42 3.07 -3.95
CA GLU A 14 2.88 3.31 -4.04
C GLU A 14 3.20 4.80 -4.16
N HIS A 15 2.43 5.55 -4.95
CA HIS A 15 2.57 7.00 -5.07
C HIS A 15 2.25 7.73 -3.76
N LEU A 16 1.16 7.34 -3.09
CA LEU A 16 0.77 7.86 -1.77
C LEU A 16 1.82 7.56 -0.71
N HIS A 17 2.40 6.35 -0.72
CA HIS A 17 3.47 5.98 0.21
C HIS A 17 4.71 6.87 0.03
N HIS A 18 5.05 7.23 -1.20
CA HIS A 18 6.21 8.10 -1.47
C HIS A 18 5.93 9.58 -1.12
N THR A 19 4.69 10.04 -1.26
CA THR A 19 4.33 11.46 -1.05
C THR A 19 3.92 11.75 0.40
N CYS A 20 3.47 10.75 1.14
CA CYS A 20 3.04 10.93 2.52
C CYS A 20 4.21 11.23 3.46
N ARG A 21 4.02 12.21 4.35
CA ARG A 21 4.99 12.57 5.39
C ARG A 21 4.67 11.94 6.74
N ASP A 22 3.43 11.48 6.94
CA ASP A 22 3.04 10.79 8.16
C ASP A 22 3.52 9.33 8.11
N LYS A 23 4.42 8.99 9.02
CA LYS A 23 4.99 7.64 9.11
C LYS A 23 3.93 6.57 9.34
N ARG A 24 2.87 6.87 10.10
CA ARG A 24 1.79 5.92 10.38
C ARG A 24 0.98 5.63 9.12
N GLU A 25 0.74 6.63 8.29
CA GLU A 25 0.05 6.43 7.02
C GLU A 25 0.92 5.62 6.04
N CYS A 26 2.23 5.90 5.96
CA CYS A 26 3.16 5.08 5.19
C CYS A 26 3.15 3.62 5.65
N ASP A 27 3.20 3.36 6.97
CA ASP A 27 3.18 1.98 7.49
C ASP A 27 1.87 1.25 7.17
N ARG A 28 0.73 1.95 7.22
CA ARG A 28 -0.57 1.39 6.82
C ARG A 28 -0.62 1.05 5.34
N ILE A 29 -0.14 1.94 4.48
CA ILE A 29 -0.08 1.71 3.03
C ILE A 29 0.85 0.52 2.72
N LYS A 30 2.02 0.46 3.37
CA LYS A 30 2.95 -0.66 3.22
C LYS A 30 2.32 -1.99 3.66
N ALA A 31 1.58 -2.02 4.76
CA ALA A 31 0.89 -3.22 5.20
C ALA A 31 -0.15 -3.71 4.17
N VAL A 32 -0.87 -2.79 3.53
CA VAL A 32 -1.82 -3.11 2.45
C VAL A 32 -1.09 -3.67 1.23
N LEU A 33 0.01 -3.06 0.80
CA LEU A 33 0.82 -3.56 -0.31
C LEU A 33 1.34 -4.98 -0.03
N LEU A 34 1.94 -5.21 1.14
CA LEU A 34 2.45 -6.52 1.55
C LEU A 34 1.36 -7.60 1.62
N ALA A 35 0.20 -7.27 2.19
CA ALA A 35 -0.92 -8.21 2.29
C ALA A 35 -1.53 -8.56 0.91
N SER A 36 -1.38 -7.68 -0.09
CA SER A 36 -1.75 -8.01 -1.47
C SER A 36 -0.77 -8.98 -2.14
N GLU A 37 0.50 -8.92 -1.74
CA GLU A 37 1.57 -9.81 -2.21
C GLU A 37 1.57 -11.16 -1.49
N GLY A 38 0.75 -11.30 -0.43
CA GLY A 38 0.56 -12.54 0.30
C GLY A 38 1.48 -12.72 1.51
N TRP A 39 2.08 -11.62 2.00
CA TRP A 39 2.70 -11.54 3.32
C TRP A 39 1.64 -11.37 4.42
#